data_AF-A0A317PKZ1-F1
#
_entry.id   AF-A0A317PKZ1-F1
#
_cell.length_a   1.000
_cell.length_b   1.000
_cell.length_c   1.000
_cell.angle_alpha   90.00
_cell.angle_beta   90.00
_cell.angle_gamma   90.00
#
_symmetry.space_group_name_H-M   'P 1'
#
loop_
_entity.id
_entity.type
_entity.pdbx_description
1 polymer ?
#
loop_
_entity_poly.entity_id
_entity_poly.type
_entity_poly.pdbx_seq_one_letter_code
_entity_poly.pdbx_strand_id
1 'polypeptide(L)'
;MANKIGYEFALELNEVAVVGSKLRAAVDQHNFLPDDFPREQVNFLVLALQGLSNGSLEGAKLPLEHASVRLSEIRRRYFFHQDLNSDSDSDDVVSFPVLERGDSLDATFSQLLSAISTALDAYREQSRTGFESLNTDEYTEILPGIEMSTMEDRDVYKQISKFDDLSRYAREPNWIQSVQVQEVARSTADARNALASTKAEASSQFIIRGWIKKLAGLSANSLVILRRLLDGVAVGSGVALEFYIRYKKTVSRVRDVIIQDAQEWLSFLSSKIENAETALRRYADDRDRKNYGMIGDVISGRRTVINEDKLPFAITPDERQLPRRGTMVEFDIDASKGPPLAKNIRATTRFLIVNDQLMTPEQAKAPILERILYVLATRKNDMIPIRQLERRITSKSVNPLPTEFWKILGYGDFIGYLASTGKLFLYPPNENASHASLSPIATENITPPLVRDWAVRELLREGAPIRIGDMALRAAKTYSGGKVPVRLQVGVRRFSNIFDNDPRFQLKDGQIYMSETTV
;
A
#
# COMPACT_ATOMS: atom_id res chain seq x y z
N MET A 1 42.88 6.68 26.86
CA MET A 1 42.60 8.13 26.85
C MET A 1 41.85 8.63 25.61
N ALA A 2 41.50 7.78 24.64
CA ALA A 2 41.01 8.21 23.31
C ALA A 2 39.51 8.58 23.20
N ASN A 3 38.68 8.41 24.23
CA ASN A 3 37.21 8.55 24.09
C ASN A 3 36.60 9.81 24.72
N LYS A 4 37.43 10.78 25.14
CA LYS A 4 36.94 12.02 25.77
C LYS A 4 36.65 13.06 24.68
N ILE A 5 35.46 13.66 24.74
CA ILE A 5 35.08 14.80 23.88
C ILE A 5 36.09 15.93 24.07
N GLY A 6 36.64 16.43 22.97
CA GLY A 6 37.58 17.55 22.95
C GLY A 6 36.86 18.87 23.20
N TYR A 7 37.60 19.92 23.55
CA TYR A 7 37.00 21.22 23.90
C TYR A 7 36.19 21.81 22.74
N GLU A 8 36.73 21.80 21.53
CA GLU A 8 36.07 22.32 20.33
C GLU A 8 34.78 21.54 20.03
N PHE A 9 34.85 20.20 19.99
CA PHE A 9 33.65 19.39 19.77
C PHE A 9 32.60 19.58 20.89
N ALA A 10 33.02 19.75 22.15
CA ALA A 10 32.10 20.05 23.25
C ALA A 10 31.37 21.39 23.07
N LEU A 11 32.04 22.41 22.54
CA LEU A 11 31.42 23.70 22.23
C LEU A 11 30.35 23.54 21.15
N GLU A 12 30.67 22.83 20.06
CA GLU A 12 29.71 22.59 18.97
C GLU A 12 28.50 21.77 19.44
N LEU A 13 28.72 20.75 20.29
CA LEU A 13 27.61 19.99 20.90
C LEU A 13 26.72 20.84 21.80
N ASN A 14 27.28 21.83 22.51
CA ASN A 14 26.50 22.77 23.30
C ASN A 14 25.68 23.70 22.40
N GLU A 15 26.24 24.17 21.29
CA GLU A 15 25.49 24.96 20.31
C GLU A 15 24.33 24.15 19.73
N VAL A 16 24.56 22.88 19.36
CA VAL A 16 23.51 21.95 18.93
C VAL A 16 22.40 21.82 20.00
N ALA A 17 22.76 21.70 21.28
CA ALA A 17 21.78 21.62 22.36
C ALA A 17 20.97 22.92 22.54
N VAL A 18 21.62 24.08 22.43
CA VAL A 18 20.98 25.40 22.52
C VAL A 18 20.02 25.61 21.35
N VAL A 19 20.46 25.36 20.12
CA VAL A 19 19.64 25.52 18.91
C VAL A 19 18.50 24.49 18.90
N GLY A 20 18.76 23.25 19.33
CA GLY A 20 17.73 22.22 19.48
C GLY A 20 16.63 22.65 20.44
N SER A 21 16.99 23.29 21.56
CA SER A 21 16.03 23.82 22.53
C SER A 21 15.17 24.94 21.93
N LYS A 22 15.76 25.80 21.07
CA LYS A 22 15.01 26.82 20.32
C LYS A 22 14.03 26.19 19.32
N LEU A 23 14.46 25.15 18.59
CA LEU A 23 13.58 24.43 17.66
C LEU A 23 12.38 23.82 18.38
N ARG A 24 12.61 23.13 19.52
CA ARG A 24 11.52 22.57 20.32
C ARG A 24 10.53 23.64 20.78
N ALA A 25 11.03 24.76 21.30
CA ALA A 25 10.18 25.88 21.69
C ALA A 25 9.38 26.44 20.50
N ALA A 26 10.00 26.56 19.32
CA ALA A 26 9.33 27.02 18.11
C ALA A 26 8.21 26.05 17.67
N VAL A 27 8.45 24.74 17.70
CA VAL A 27 7.44 23.71 17.40
C VAL A 27 6.28 23.77 18.41
N ASP A 28 6.59 23.93 19.71
CA ASP A 28 5.57 24.01 20.76
C ASP A 28 4.71 25.28 20.67
N GLN A 29 5.30 26.39 20.21
CA GLN A 29 4.62 27.69 20.04
C GLN A 29 3.91 27.83 18.68
N HIS A 30 4.17 26.94 17.72
CA HIS A 30 3.56 27.02 16.39
C HIS A 30 2.10 26.54 16.42
N ASN A 31 1.17 27.49 16.28
CA ASN A 31 -0.28 27.23 16.40
C ASN A 31 -0.88 26.44 15.21
N PHE A 32 -0.22 26.45 14.05
CA PHE A 32 -0.73 25.85 12.81
C PHE A 32 0.28 24.88 12.20
N LEU A 33 0.45 23.71 12.82
CA LEU A 33 1.17 22.60 12.18
C LEU A 33 0.17 21.71 11.42
N PRO A 34 0.57 21.11 10.28
CA PRO A 34 -0.21 20.04 9.66
C PRO A 34 -0.54 18.92 10.65
N ASP A 35 -1.71 18.30 10.53
CA ASP A 35 -2.16 17.22 11.41
C ASP A 35 -1.21 16.01 11.40
N ASP A 36 -0.53 15.78 10.27
CA ASP A 36 0.44 14.72 10.08
C ASP A 36 1.89 15.15 10.37
N PHE A 37 2.11 16.38 10.87
CA PHE A 37 3.45 16.85 11.21
C PHE A 37 4.06 16.00 12.36
N PRO A 38 5.29 15.49 12.22
CA PRO A 38 5.85 14.49 13.13
C PRO A 38 6.42 15.13 14.41
N ARG A 39 5.57 15.80 15.19
CA ARG A 39 5.93 16.55 16.41
C ARG A 39 6.69 15.68 17.41
N GLU A 40 6.22 14.45 17.63
CA GLU A 40 6.83 13.51 18.57
C GLU A 40 8.26 13.12 18.14
N GLN A 41 8.45 12.79 16.86
CA GLN A 41 9.77 12.48 16.30
C GLN A 41 10.73 13.66 16.47
N VAL A 42 10.32 14.89 16.14
CA VAL A 42 11.15 16.09 16.32
C VAL A 42 11.53 16.28 17.79
N ASN A 43 10.59 16.07 18.71
CA ASN A 43 10.85 16.19 20.14
C ASN A 43 11.89 15.18 20.63
N PHE A 44 11.81 13.92 20.20
CA PHE A 44 12.79 12.90 20.57
C PHE A 44 14.16 13.12 19.92
N LEU A 45 14.22 13.62 18.68
CA LEU A 45 15.47 14.03 18.04
C LEU A 45 16.14 15.14 18.84
N VAL A 46 15.42 16.20 19.18
CA VAL A 46 15.96 17.29 20.00
C VAL A 46 16.40 16.77 21.38
N LEU A 47 15.61 15.89 22.00
CA LEU A 47 15.93 15.33 23.31
C LEU A 47 17.21 14.48 23.29
N ALA A 48 17.48 13.77 22.19
CA ALA A 48 18.73 13.04 21.98
C ALA A 48 19.92 14.00 21.81
N LEU A 49 19.74 15.07 21.04
CA LEU A 49 20.78 16.07 20.77
C LEU A 49 21.19 16.88 22.01
N GLN A 50 20.23 17.23 22.87
CA GLN A 50 20.47 18.00 24.10
C GLN A 50 21.41 17.30 25.09
N GLY A 51 21.49 15.97 25.06
CA GLY A 51 22.32 15.19 25.98
C GLY A 51 23.71 14.84 25.46
N LEU A 52 24.09 15.23 24.24
CA LEU A 52 25.31 14.73 23.59
C LEU A 52 26.60 15.25 24.22
N SER A 53 26.64 16.51 24.66
CA SER A 53 27.81 17.07 25.35
C SER A 53 28.13 16.34 26.67
N ASN A 54 27.17 15.54 27.16
CA ASN A 54 27.33 14.73 28.35
C ASN A 54 27.81 13.29 28.07
N GLY A 55 27.90 12.90 26.81
CA GLY A 55 28.25 11.55 26.39
C GLY A 55 29.74 11.30 26.24
N SER A 56 30.05 10.18 25.58
CA SER A 56 31.35 9.89 24.99
C SER A 56 31.47 10.42 23.57
N LEU A 57 32.70 10.52 23.06
CA LEU A 57 32.96 10.89 21.66
C LEU A 57 32.20 9.99 20.68
N GLU A 58 32.27 8.67 20.88
CA GLU A 58 31.60 7.68 20.03
C GLU A 58 30.08 7.68 20.21
N GLY A 59 29.59 7.94 21.43
CA GLY A 59 28.16 8.03 21.72
C GLY A 59 27.47 9.22 21.05
N ALA A 60 28.23 10.24 20.62
CA ALA A 60 27.68 11.43 19.98
C ALA A 60 27.45 11.27 18.47
N LYS A 61 28.26 10.45 17.79
CA LYS A 61 28.27 10.34 16.31
C LYS A 61 26.92 9.92 15.73
N LEU A 62 26.44 8.74 16.14
CA LEU A 62 25.24 8.14 15.55
C LEU A 62 23.98 8.99 15.76
N PRO A 63 23.72 9.56 16.96
CA PRO A 63 22.62 10.52 17.14
C PRO A 63 22.71 11.77 16.25
N LEU A 64 23.92 12.34 16.04
CA LEU A 64 24.10 13.50 15.16
C LEU A 64 23.79 13.17 13.70
N GLU A 65 24.33 12.06 13.20
CA GLU A 65 24.08 11.62 11.83
C GLU A 65 22.59 11.28 11.61
N HIS A 66 21.97 10.59 12.57
CA HIS A 66 20.54 10.28 12.54
C HIS A 66 19.68 11.54 12.50
N ALA A 67 19.95 12.50 13.38
CA ALA A 67 19.21 13.75 13.42
C ALA A 67 19.40 14.58 12.16
N SER A 68 20.62 14.65 11.60
CA SER A 68 20.90 15.35 10.34
C SER A 68 20.03 14.83 9.18
N VAL A 69 19.97 13.49 9.05
CA VAL A 69 19.16 12.83 8.02
C VAL A 69 17.66 13.10 8.25
N ARG A 70 17.16 12.87 9.46
CA ARG A 70 15.72 12.98 9.75
C ARG A 70 15.19 14.41 9.73
N LEU A 71 15.92 15.36 10.30
CA LEU A 71 15.51 16.77 10.25
C LEU A 71 15.53 17.30 8.81
N SER A 72 16.47 16.85 7.97
CA SER A 72 16.50 17.21 6.55
C SER A 72 15.30 16.64 5.78
N GLU A 73 14.91 15.40 6.07
CA GLU A 73 13.75 14.75 5.48
C GLU A 73 12.44 15.45 5.89
N ILE A 74 12.25 15.68 7.19
CA ILE A 74 11.10 16.41 7.73
C ILE A 74 11.03 17.79 7.08
N ARG A 75 12.14 18.51 7.02
CA ARG A 75 12.20 19.82 6.36
C ARG A 75 11.78 19.75 4.89
N ARG A 76 12.26 18.76 4.13
CA ARG A 76 11.91 18.59 2.70
C ARG A 76 10.44 18.28 2.49
N ARG A 77 9.83 17.53 3.40
CA ARG A 77 8.45 17.05 3.26
C ARG A 77 7.41 18.08 3.67
N TYR A 78 7.70 18.87 4.71
CA TYR A 78 6.71 19.77 5.30
C TYR A 78 6.91 21.25 4.93
N PHE A 79 8.08 21.67 4.42
CA PHE A 79 8.36 23.07 4.08
C PHE A 79 8.51 23.30 2.58
N PHE A 80 7.61 24.12 2.00
CA PHE A 80 7.48 24.37 0.57
C PHE A 80 7.86 25.81 0.19
N HIS A 81 8.28 26.05 -1.06
CA HIS A 81 8.55 27.41 -1.55
C HIS A 81 7.25 28.03 -2.08
N GLN A 82 6.97 29.29 -1.76
CA GLN A 82 5.77 30.02 -2.20
C GLN A 82 5.61 30.06 -3.73
N ASP A 83 6.70 30.01 -4.49
CA ASP A 83 6.71 30.17 -5.95
C ASP A 83 6.12 28.98 -6.75
N LEU A 84 5.65 27.91 -6.09
CA LEU A 84 5.09 26.73 -6.76
C LEU A 84 3.56 26.72 -6.89
N ASN A 85 2.86 27.70 -6.32
CA ASN A 85 1.39 27.72 -6.26
C ASN A 85 0.72 28.82 -7.12
N SER A 86 1.43 29.48 -8.03
CA SER A 86 0.82 30.56 -8.84
C SER A 86 0.00 30.11 -10.06
N ASP A 87 -0.13 28.80 -10.35
CA ASP A 87 -0.70 28.33 -11.63
C ASP A 87 -1.86 27.30 -11.54
N SER A 88 -2.52 27.12 -10.38
CA SER A 88 -3.68 26.20 -10.29
C SER A 88 -4.99 26.90 -9.92
N ASP A 89 -5.70 27.36 -10.96
CA ASP A 89 -7.12 27.74 -10.99
C ASP A 89 -8.05 26.53 -10.68
N SER A 90 -8.01 26.00 -9.46
CA SER A 90 -9.00 25.00 -9.01
C SER A 90 -9.51 25.33 -7.61
N ASP A 91 -10.67 25.99 -7.57
CA ASP A 91 -11.38 26.53 -6.40
C ASP A 91 -11.92 25.50 -5.38
N ASP A 92 -11.47 24.23 -5.37
CA ASP A 92 -12.07 23.18 -4.53
C ASP A 92 -11.09 22.30 -3.73
N VAL A 93 -9.83 22.71 -3.53
CA VAL A 93 -8.90 21.98 -2.66
C VAL A 93 -8.78 22.68 -1.32
N VAL A 94 -9.26 22.04 -0.26
CA VAL A 94 -9.05 22.43 1.14
C VAL A 94 -7.56 22.66 1.33
N SER A 95 -7.16 23.93 1.42
CA SER A 95 -5.79 24.36 1.66
C SER A 95 -5.41 23.95 3.08
N PHE A 96 -4.72 22.80 3.21
CA PHE A 96 -4.05 22.44 4.46
C PHE A 96 -3.01 23.54 4.76
N PRO A 97 -2.77 23.89 6.04
CA PRO A 97 -1.75 24.87 6.38
C PRO A 97 -0.38 24.36 5.91
N VAL A 98 0.16 25.00 4.87
CA VAL A 98 1.47 24.69 4.30
C VAL A 98 2.52 25.48 5.09
N LEU A 99 3.55 24.82 5.64
CA LEU A 99 4.69 25.54 6.22
C LEU A 99 5.56 26.08 5.09
N GLU A 100 5.93 27.35 5.17
CA GLU A 100 6.67 28.00 4.09
C GLU A 100 8.19 27.98 4.36
N ARG A 101 8.96 27.84 3.29
CA ARG A 101 10.42 27.99 3.32
C ARG A 101 10.76 29.44 3.68
N GLY A 102 11.65 29.62 4.65
CA GLY A 102 12.01 30.95 5.15
C GLY A 102 11.19 31.43 6.35
N ASP A 103 10.14 30.72 6.75
CA ASP A 103 9.42 31.01 7.99
C ASP A 103 10.32 30.84 9.23
N SER A 104 9.87 31.42 10.35
CA SER A 104 10.60 31.34 11.63
C SER A 104 10.88 29.90 12.06
N LEU A 105 9.95 28.97 11.82
CA LEU A 105 10.15 27.55 12.10
C LEU A 105 11.18 26.92 11.15
N ASP A 106 11.11 27.19 9.83
CA ASP A 106 12.10 26.72 8.85
C ASP A 106 13.51 27.24 9.17
N ALA A 107 13.61 28.49 9.61
CA ALA A 107 14.85 29.10 10.04
C ALA A 107 15.47 28.34 11.23
N THR A 108 14.67 27.94 12.22
CA THR A 108 15.16 27.14 13.35
C THR A 108 15.59 25.72 12.93
N PHE A 109 14.88 25.08 11.99
CA PHE A 109 15.32 23.81 11.40
C PHE A 109 16.67 23.96 10.68
N SER A 110 16.80 25.02 9.87
CA SER A 110 18.02 25.30 9.11
C SER A 110 19.21 25.60 10.02
N GLN A 111 18.99 26.36 11.09
CA GLN A 111 20.01 26.62 12.12
C GLN A 111 20.45 25.34 12.81
N LEU A 112 19.52 24.45 13.19
CA LEU A 112 19.87 23.19 13.85
C LEU A 112 20.65 22.27 12.91
N LEU A 113 20.23 22.15 11.65
CA LEU A 113 20.95 21.38 10.64
C LEU A 113 22.36 21.91 10.42
N SER A 114 22.52 23.23 10.39
CA SER A 114 23.85 23.87 10.29
C SER A 114 24.71 23.53 11.51
N ALA A 115 24.18 23.67 12.73
CA ALA A 115 24.91 23.35 13.96
C ALA A 115 25.33 21.87 14.04
N ILE A 116 24.44 20.95 13.62
CA ILE A 116 24.74 19.51 13.54
C ILE A 116 25.88 19.27 12.54
N SER A 117 25.85 19.94 11.39
CA SER A 117 26.89 19.79 10.37
C SER A 117 28.26 20.24 10.89
N THR A 118 28.32 21.39 11.57
CA THR A 118 29.54 21.88 12.22
C THR A 118 30.04 20.94 13.31
N ALA A 119 29.13 20.40 14.13
CA ALA A 119 29.49 19.41 15.15
C ALA A 119 30.03 18.10 14.54
N LEU A 120 29.47 17.63 13.42
CA LEU A 120 29.99 16.47 12.69
C LEU A 120 31.37 16.73 12.09
N ASP A 121 31.63 17.94 11.61
CA ASP A 121 32.96 18.33 11.12
C ASP A 121 33.99 18.39 12.25
N ALA A 122 33.62 18.95 13.41
CA ALA A 122 34.46 18.93 14.60
C ALA A 122 34.71 17.50 15.12
N TYR A 123 33.70 16.63 15.06
CA TYR A 123 33.87 15.20 15.35
C TYR A 123 34.89 14.56 14.40
N ARG A 124 34.78 14.79 13.08
CA ARG A 124 35.70 14.24 12.07
C ARG A 124 37.14 14.69 12.29
N GLU A 125 37.32 15.96 12.63
CA GLU A 125 38.63 16.52 12.96
C GLU A 125 39.24 15.84 14.19
N GLN A 126 38.41 15.61 15.21
CA GLN A 126 38.83 14.91 16.43
C GLN A 126 39.04 13.39 16.22
N SER A 127 38.29 12.76 15.29
CA SER A 127 38.26 11.31 15.07
C SER A 127 39.20 10.82 13.95
N ARG A 128 40.22 11.62 13.56
CA ARG A 128 41.13 11.39 12.42
C ARG A 128 41.85 10.02 12.33
N THR A 129 41.59 9.08 13.22
CA THR A 129 42.16 7.72 13.24
C THR A 129 41.23 6.59 12.76
N GLY A 130 40.00 6.83 12.29
CA GLY A 130 39.09 5.73 11.95
C GLY A 130 37.90 6.04 11.07
N PHE A 131 38.10 6.76 9.95
CA PHE A 131 36.98 7.10 9.06
C PHE A 131 36.67 5.97 8.08
N GLU A 132 35.63 5.19 8.37
CA GLU A 132 34.80 4.58 7.33
C GLU A 132 33.60 5.51 7.10
N SER A 133 33.54 6.09 5.89
CA SER A 133 32.37 6.79 5.38
C SER A 133 31.19 5.82 5.42
N LEU A 134 30.18 6.13 6.22
CA LEU A 134 28.96 5.32 6.28
C LEU A 134 28.22 5.49 4.95
N ASN A 135 28.44 4.54 4.04
CA ASN A 135 27.60 4.37 2.86
C ASN A 135 26.19 4.03 3.35
N THR A 136 25.28 5.00 3.29
CA THR A 136 23.84 4.82 3.52
C THR A 136 23.17 3.95 2.44
N ASP A 137 23.94 3.40 1.51
CA ASP A 137 23.50 2.53 0.42
C ASP A 137 23.19 1.08 0.87
N GLU A 138 23.40 0.74 2.15
CA GLU A 138 22.88 -0.50 2.74
C GLU A 138 21.34 -0.40 2.91
N TYR A 139 20.66 -0.62 1.78
CA TYR A 139 19.23 -0.89 1.60
C TYR A 139 18.30 -0.02 2.47
N THR A 140 17.88 1.12 1.90
CA THR A 140 16.64 1.83 2.27
C THR A 140 15.41 0.96 2.01
N GLU A 141 15.21 -0.07 2.80
CA GLU A 141 13.90 -0.69 3.00
C GLU A 141 13.12 0.24 3.92
N ILE A 142 12.34 1.14 3.33
CA ILE A 142 11.39 1.97 4.03
C ILE A 142 10.23 1.06 4.45
N LEU A 143 10.16 0.73 5.74
CA LEU A 143 9.02 0.00 6.28
C LEU A 143 7.88 1.00 6.52
N PRO A 144 6.63 0.69 6.11
CA PRO A 144 5.48 1.45 6.59
C PRO A 144 5.47 1.41 8.12
N GLY A 145 5.21 2.56 8.74
CA GLY A 145 5.25 2.73 10.19
C GLY A 145 4.63 1.53 10.91
N ILE A 146 5.45 0.84 11.69
CA ILE A 146 4.97 -0.21 12.57
C ILE A 146 4.08 0.51 13.58
N GLU A 147 2.77 0.29 13.56
CA GLU A 147 1.91 0.63 14.70
C GLU A 147 2.46 -0.16 15.89
N MET A 148 3.38 0.48 16.64
CA MET A 148 3.99 -0.09 17.81
C MET A 148 2.90 -0.23 18.86
N SER A 149 2.34 -1.43 18.96
CA SER A 149 1.41 -1.78 20.01
C SER A 149 2.07 -1.54 21.38
N THR A 150 1.58 -0.52 22.08
CA THR A 150 1.40 -0.45 23.53
C THR A 150 2.64 -0.46 24.43
N MET A 151 3.63 0.40 24.17
CA MET A 151 4.27 1.10 25.30
C MET A 151 3.77 2.53 25.23
N GLU A 152 3.03 2.97 26.25
CA GLU A 152 2.61 4.36 26.35
C GLU A 152 3.88 5.24 26.28
N ASP A 153 3.88 6.29 25.47
CA ASP A 153 5.04 7.21 25.34
C ASP A 153 5.57 7.67 26.69
N ARG A 154 4.67 7.74 27.67
CA ARG A 154 4.94 8.00 29.08
C ARG A 154 6.05 7.13 29.68
N ASP A 155 6.15 5.86 29.30
CA ASP A 155 7.14 4.94 29.87
C ASP A 155 8.54 5.14 29.28
N VAL A 156 8.63 5.46 27.98
CA VAL A 156 9.91 5.82 27.35
C VAL A 156 10.43 7.16 27.89
N TYR A 157 9.56 8.16 28.05
CA TYR A 157 9.93 9.42 28.70
C TYR A 157 10.41 9.22 30.14
N LYS A 158 9.77 8.34 30.92
CA LYS A 158 10.24 7.99 32.27
C LYS A 158 11.63 7.36 32.24
N GLN A 159 11.90 6.45 31.30
CA GLN A 159 13.22 5.82 31.18
C GLN A 159 14.30 6.84 30.81
N ILE A 160 14.02 7.71 29.83
CA ILE A 160 14.92 8.81 29.45
C ILE A 160 15.20 9.75 30.64
N SER A 161 14.16 10.11 31.41
CA SER A 161 14.31 10.92 32.63
C SER A 161 15.21 10.23 33.65
N LYS A 162 15.03 8.93 33.89
CA LYS A 162 15.86 8.19 34.85
C LYS A 162 17.33 8.12 34.43
N PHE A 163 17.62 7.98 33.13
CA PHE A 163 19.00 8.05 32.65
C PHE A 163 19.58 9.46 32.81
N ASP A 164 18.77 10.50 32.56
CA ASP A 164 19.22 11.87 32.77
C ASP A 164 19.52 12.16 34.25
N ASP A 165 18.65 11.74 35.17
CA ASP A 165 18.83 11.87 36.61
C ASP A 165 20.10 11.14 37.09
N LEU A 166 20.32 9.91 36.60
CA LEU A 166 21.52 9.14 36.94
C LEU A 166 22.79 9.80 36.41
N SER A 167 22.77 10.33 35.18
CA SER A 167 23.92 11.02 34.60
C SER A 167 24.24 12.31 35.36
N ARG A 168 23.22 13.09 35.75
CA ARG A 168 23.38 14.31 36.57
C ARG A 168 23.94 13.99 37.95
N TYR A 169 23.38 13.00 38.64
CA TYR A 169 23.83 12.59 39.97
C TYR A 169 25.31 12.16 39.97
N ALA A 170 25.72 11.40 38.96
CA ALA A 170 27.11 10.96 38.80
C ALA A 170 28.10 12.12 38.52
N ARG A 171 27.61 13.34 38.27
CA ARG A 171 28.43 14.55 38.01
C ARG A 171 28.43 15.55 39.15
N GLU A 172 27.76 15.26 40.25
CA GLU A 172 27.78 16.13 41.42
C GLU A 172 29.22 16.34 41.94
N PRO A 173 29.51 17.48 42.60
CA PRO A 173 30.86 17.83 43.03
C PRO A 173 31.55 16.77 43.89
N ASN A 174 30.77 16.01 44.66
CA ASN A 174 31.24 14.94 45.53
C ASN A 174 31.83 13.75 44.75
N TRP A 175 31.47 13.58 43.48
CA TRP A 175 31.82 12.44 42.64
C TRP A 175 32.67 12.80 41.42
N ILE A 176 32.89 14.09 41.18
CA ILE A 176 33.57 14.60 39.97
C ILE A 176 35.03 14.10 39.84
N GLN A 177 35.65 13.76 40.96
CA GLN A 177 37.02 13.25 41.02
C GLN A 177 37.12 11.74 40.73
N SER A 178 36.02 10.99 40.82
CA SER A 178 36.02 9.54 40.57
C SER A 178 35.91 9.25 39.07
N VAL A 179 37.00 8.74 38.48
CA VAL A 179 37.05 8.37 37.06
C VAL A 179 35.95 7.37 36.70
N GLN A 180 35.73 6.35 37.53
CA GLN A 180 34.73 5.31 37.29
C GLN A 180 33.30 5.87 37.31
N VAL A 181 33.00 6.78 38.24
CA VAL A 181 31.67 7.42 38.30
C VAL A 181 31.47 8.36 37.12
N GLN A 182 32.52 9.06 36.65
CA GLN A 182 32.45 9.85 35.43
C GLN A 182 32.23 9.00 34.17
N GLU A 183 32.78 7.78 34.11
CA GLU A 183 32.51 6.83 33.02
C GLU A 183 31.06 6.34 33.05
N VAL A 184 30.52 6.04 34.23
CA VAL A 184 29.08 5.74 34.42
C VAL A 184 28.23 6.91 33.92
N ALA A 185 28.57 8.15 34.28
CA ALA A 185 27.84 9.34 33.84
C ALA A 185 27.77 9.47 32.32
N ARG A 186 28.89 9.23 31.63
CA ARG A 186 28.98 9.27 30.16
C ARG A 186 28.21 8.12 29.51
N SER A 187 28.42 6.88 29.98
CA SER A 187 27.72 5.71 29.43
C SER A 187 26.20 5.82 29.62
N THR A 188 25.77 6.45 30.71
CA THR A 188 24.35 6.72 30.98
C THR A 188 23.80 7.77 30.01
N ALA A 189 24.54 8.84 29.75
CA ALA A 189 24.17 9.84 28.76
C ALA A 189 24.10 9.25 27.34
N ASP A 190 25.07 8.41 26.97
CA ASP A 190 25.08 7.72 25.68
C ASP A 190 23.84 6.82 25.52
N ALA A 191 23.51 6.03 26.54
CA ALA A 191 22.31 5.19 26.55
C ALA A 191 21.03 6.02 26.41
N ARG A 192 20.93 7.14 27.12
CA ARG A 192 19.81 8.08 27.03
C ARG A 192 19.64 8.59 25.59
N ASN A 193 20.72 9.08 24.99
CA ASN A 193 20.69 9.71 23.68
C ASN A 193 20.38 8.67 22.58
N ALA A 194 20.93 7.46 22.70
CA ALA A 194 20.65 6.35 21.80
C ALA A 194 19.18 5.91 21.90
N LEU A 195 18.64 5.79 23.12
CA LEU A 195 17.23 5.45 23.35
C LEU A 195 16.29 6.50 22.77
N ALA A 196 16.55 7.79 23.01
CA ALA A 196 15.78 8.89 22.44
C ALA A 196 15.83 8.88 20.90
N SER A 197 17.00 8.66 20.30
CA SER A 197 17.15 8.54 18.83
C SER A 197 16.40 7.33 18.28
N THR A 198 16.42 6.20 18.99
CA THR A 198 15.71 4.97 18.59
C THR A 198 14.21 5.19 18.64
N LYS A 199 13.71 5.87 19.67
CA LYS A 199 12.30 6.23 19.78
C LYS A 199 11.88 7.23 18.70
N ALA A 200 12.70 8.25 18.42
CA ALA A 200 12.45 9.17 17.30
C ALA A 200 12.31 8.43 15.96
N GLU A 201 13.17 7.44 15.74
CA GLU A 201 13.13 6.61 14.54
C GLU A 201 11.88 5.71 14.50
N ALA A 202 11.51 5.11 15.63
CA ALA A 202 10.33 4.26 15.74
C ALA A 202 9.00 5.04 15.63
N SER A 203 8.98 6.31 16.05
CA SER A 203 7.84 7.22 15.89
C SER A 203 7.81 7.88 14.50
N SER A 204 8.73 7.53 13.60
CA SER A 204 8.73 7.99 12.22
C SER A 204 7.61 7.32 11.42
N GLN A 205 6.94 8.07 10.54
CA GLN A 205 6.00 7.48 9.57
C GLN A 205 6.71 6.50 8.62
N PHE A 206 7.98 6.76 8.32
CA PHE A 206 8.82 5.95 7.47
C PHE A 206 10.05 5.51 8.24
N ILE A 207 10.18 4.22 8.50
CA ILE A 207 11.28 3.66 9.28
C ILE A 207 12.44 3.26 8.34
N ILE A 208 13.65 3.71 8.63
CA ILE A 208 14.88 3.30 7.96
C ILE A 208 15.51 2.19 8.81
N ARG A 209 15.38 0.96 8.33
CA ARG A 209 15.82 -0.26 9.05
C ARG A 209 17.26 -0.20 9.54
N GLY A 210 18.17 0.32 8.71
CA GLY A 210 19.58 0.48 9.06
C GLY A 210 19.79 1.38 10.29
N TRP A 211 19.00 2.45 10.41
CA TRP A 211 19.06 3.36 11.56
C TRP A 211 18.53 2.71 12.83
N ILE A 212 17.36 2.06 12.79
CA ILE A 212 16.84 1.34 13.97
C ILE A 212 17.85 0.31 14.46
N LYS A 213 18.40 -0.52 13.56
CA LYS A 213 19.35 -1.57 13.95
C LYS A 213 20.61 -0.98 14.60
N LYS A 214 21.17 0.08 14.02
CA LYS A 214 22.37 0.75 14.54
C LYS A 214 22.09 1.43 15.89
N LEU A 215 20.99 2.17 16.02
CA LEU A 215 20.62 2.90 17.24
C LEU A 215 20.20 1.97 18.37
N ALA A 216 19.43 0.92 18.08
CA ALA A 216 19.08 -0.12 19.05
C ALA A 216 20.31 -0.90 19.51
N GLY A 217 21.21 -1.24 18.57
CA GLY A 217 22.49 -1.86 18.88
C GLY A 217 23.38 -0.97 19.76
N LEU A 218 23.47 0.33 19.45
CA LEU A 218 24.17 1.32 20.28
C LEU A 218 23.54 1.39 21.67
N SER A 219 22.22 1.51 21.77
CA SER A 219 21.49 1.55 23.04
C SER A 219 21.77 0.30 23.89
N ALA A 220 21.64 -0.90 23.31
CA ALA A 220 21.94 -2.16 23.97
C ALA A 220 23.41 -2.23 24.45
N ASN A 221 24.36 -1.83 23.60
CA ASN A 221 25.77 -1.80 23.95
C ASN A 221 26.06 -0.81 25.09
N SER A 222 25.47 0.39 25.05
CA SER A 222 25.60 1.39 26.12
C SER A 222 25.04 0.88 27.44
N LEU A 223 23.95 0.10 27.43
CA LEU A 223 23.41 -0.55 28.63
C LEU A 223 24.34 -1.66 29.16
N VAL A 224 24.95 -2.46 28.28
CA VAL A 224 25.93 -3.48 28.67
C VAL A 224 27.17 -2.83 29.29
N ILE A 225 27.68 -1.75 28.70
CA ILE A 225 28.82 -0.98 29.23
C ILE A 225 28.44 -0.38 30.58
N LEU A 226 27.28 0.27 30.68
CA LEU A 226 26.78 0.83 31.93
C LEU A 226 26.71 -0.24 33.03
N ARG A 227 26.18 -1.43 32.72
CA ARG A 227 26.15 -2.55 33.66
C ARG A 227 27.54 -2.94 34.14
N ARG A 228 28.49 -3.12 33.23
CA ARG A 228 29.89 -3.47 33.56
C ARG A 228 30.56 -2.41 34.42
N LEU A 229 30.31 -1.13 34.13
CA LEU A 229 30.85 -0.02 34.91
C LEU A 229 30.23 0.04 36.31
N LEU A 230 28.92 -0.18 36.43
CA LEU A 230 28.24 -0.26 37.73
C LEU A 230 28.74 -1.45 38.56
N ASP A 231 28.93 -2.61 37.93
CA ASP A 231 29.52 -3.79 38.58
C ASP A 231 30.97 -3.53 39.00
N GLY A 232 31.76 -2.82 38.17
CA GLY A 232 33.12 -2.40 38.50
C GLY A 232 33.19 -1.41 39.67
N VAL A 233 32.27 -0.45 39.73
CA VAL A 233 32.12 0.45 40.89
C VAL A 233 31.73 -0.36 42.14
N ALA A 234 30.87 -1.36 42.01
CA ALA A 234 30.46 -2.24 43.11
C ALA A 234 31.59 -3.17 43.62
N VAL A 235 32.52 -3.57 42.76
CA VAL A 235 33.70 -4.38 43.14
C VAL A 235 34.81 -3.50 43.73
N GLY A 236 35.00 -2.28 43.21
CA GLY A 236 35.92 -1.29 43.78
C GLY A 236 35.48 -0.75 45.15
N SER A 237 34.21 -0.95 45.50
CA SER A 237 33.58 -0.43 46.72
C SER A 237 33.67 -1.35 47.94
N GLY A 238 34.81 -2.01 48.18
CA GLY A 238 35.16 -2.51 49.51
C GLY A 238 35.19 -1.40 50.58
N VAL A 239 35.14 -0.13 50.16
CA VAL A 239 35.08 1.08 50.98
C VAL A 239 33.65 1.66 51.10
N ALA A 240 32.65 1.19 50.34
CA ALA A 240 31.30 1.80 50.29
C ALA A 240 30.19 0.99 51.00
N LEU A 241 30.48 0.49 52.20
CA LEU A 241 29.52 -0.22 53.06
C LEU A 241 28.29 0.66 53.40
N GLU A 242 28.48 1.98 53.55
CA GLU A 242 27.37 2.93 53.76
C GLU A 242 26.48 3.10 52.51
N PHE A 243 27.07 3.01 51.32
CA PHE A 243 26.38 3.14 50.03
C PHE A 243 25.54 1.89 49.74
N TYR A 244 26.06 0.70 50.09
CA TYR A 244 25.37 -0.58 49.96
C TYR A 244 24.09 -0.66 50.81
N ILE A 245 24.09 -0.11 52.03
CA ILE A 245 22.95 -0.18 52.95
C ILE A 245 21.79 0.72 52.49
N ARG A 246 22.07 1.91 51.91
CA ARG A 246 21.01 2.84 51.46
C ARG A 246 20.45 2.54 50.08
N TYR A 247 21.26 2.06 49.13
CA TYR A 247 20.85 1.98 47.72
C TYR A 247 20.47 0.59 47.20
N LYS A 248 20.76 -0.50 47.93
CA LYS A 248 20.45 -1.88 47.47
C LYS A 248 18.97 -2.08 47.09
N LYS A 249 18.04 -1.44 47.81
CA LYS A 249 16.59 -1.67 47.64
C LYS A 249 15.97 -0.89 46.47
N THR A 250 16.50 0.29 46.17
CA THR A 250 16.02 1.17 45.09
C THR A 250 16.72 0.86 43.78
N VAL A 251 18.04 0.61 43.84
CA VAL A 251 18.83 0.23 42.67
C VAL A 251 18.47 -1.17 42.23
N SER A 252 18.27 -2.17 43.09
CA SER A 252 17.86 -3.52 42.60
C SER A 252 16.49 -3.50 41.94
N ARG A 253 15.52 -2.74 42.46
CA ARG A 253 14.18 -2.64 41.84
C ARG A 253 14.18 -1.88 40.52
N VAL A 254 14.95 -0.79 40.43
CA VAL A 254 15.04 -0.01 39.18
C VAL A 254 15.94 -0.72 38.16
N ARG A 255 17.04 -1.33 38.61
CA ARG A 255 17.97 -2.12 37.79
C ARG A 255 17.29 -3.34 37.20
N ASP A 256 16.64 -4.16 38.04
CA ASP A 256 16.07 -5.41 37.57
C ASP A 256 14.84 -5.14 36.70
N VAL A 257 13.99 -4.15 37.03
CA VAL A 257 12.84 -3.78 36.18
C VAL A 257 13.27 -3.09 34.88
N ILE A 258 14.21 -2.13 34.88
CA ILE A 258 14.61 -1.45 33.64
C ILE A 258 15.47 -2.34 32.76
N ILE A 259 16.37 -3.15 33.33
CA ILE A 259 17.17 -4.08 32.54
C ILE A 259 16.29 -5.22 32.04
N GLN A 260 15.36 -5.74 32.84
CA GLN A 260 14.42 -6.75 32.38
C GLN A 260 13.44 -6.19 31.35
N ASP A 261 12.83 -5.01 31.57
CA ASP A 261 11.94 -4.39 30.59
C ASP A 261 12.68 -3.97 29.32
N ALA A 262 13.91 -3.45 29.42
CA ALA A 262 14.73 -3.13 28.26
C ALA A 262 15.25 -4.39 27.56
N GLN A 263 15.52 -5.49 28.27
CA GLN A 263 15.87 -6.78 27.69
C GLN A 263 14.66 -7.47 27.08
N GLU A 264 13.48 -7.37 27.69
CA GLU A 264 12.20 -7.83 27.15
C GLU A 264 11.83 -6.99 25.93
N TRP A 265 12.08 -5.67 25.95
CA TRP A 265 11.89 -4.80 24.80
C TRP A 265 12.92 -5.04 23.70
N LEU A 266 14.20 -5.21 24.03
CA LEU A 266 15.25 -5.51 23.07
C LEU A 266 15.14 -6.93 22.54
N SER A 267 14.66 -7.90 23.32
CA SER A 267 14.39 -9.27 22.88
C SER A 267 13.07 -9.35 22.13
N PHE A 268 12.07 -8.54 22.47
CA PHE A 268 10.86 -8.38 21.68
C PHE A 268 11.18 -7.71 20.34
N LEU A 269 11.96 -6.64 20.33
CA LEU A 269 12.47 -6.02 19.11
C LEU A 269 13.36 -6.98 18.34
N SER A 270 14.28 -7.68 18.99
CA SER A 270 15.12 -8.70 18.36
C SER A 270 14.29 -9.84 17.81
N SER A 271 13.23 -10.27 18.49
CA SER A 271 12.30 -11.30 18.04
C SER A 271 11.41 -10.78 16.92
N LYS A 272 10.98 -9.52 16.94
CA LYS A 272 10.24 -8.88 15.86
C LYS A 272 11.14 -8.63 14.66
N ILE A 273 12.40 -8.29 14.88
CA ILE A 273 13.45 -8.17 13.86
C ILE A 273 13.81 -9.55 13.34
N GLU A 274 13.87 -10.60 14.16
CA GLU A 274 14.11 -12.00 13.74
C GLU A 274 12.90 -12.57 13.02
N ASN A 275 11.68 -12.23 13.44
CA ASN A 275 10.45 -12.61 12.75
C ASN A 275 10.33 -11.85 11.44
N ALA A 276 10.69 -10.56 11.42
CA ALA A 276 10.82 -9.76 10.22
C ALA A 276 11.99 -10.24 9.36
N GLU A 277 13.09 -10.73 9.93
CA GLU A 277 14.27 -11.26 9.25
C GLU A 277 14.00 -12.67 8.76
N THR A 278 13.18 -13.46 9.43
CA THR A 278 12.70 -14.76 8.96
C THR A 278 11.65 -14.54 7.89
N ALA A 279 10.79 -13.52 8.02
CA ALA A 279 9.89 -13.08 6.97
C ALA A 279 10.67 -12.54 5.77
N LEU A 280 11.72 -11.75 5.98
CA LEU A 280 12.60 -11.15 4.97
C LEU A 280 13.62 -12.13 4.39
N ARG A 281 14.06 -13.16 5.11
CA ARG A 281 14.86 -14.28 4.60
C ARG A 281 13.96 -15.25 3.85
N ARG A 282 12.72 -15.49 4.28
CA ARG A 282 11.70 -16.11 3.43
C ARG A 282 11.43 -15.25 2.20
N TYR A 283 11.41 -13.92 2.35
CA TYR A 283 11.25 -12.95 1.27
C TYR A 283 12.47 -12.89 0.34
N ALA A 284 13.69 -13.06 0.86
CA ALA A 284 14.98 -12.97 0.18
C ALA A 284 15.42 -14.30 -0.43
N ASP A 285 15.15 -15.43 0.21
CA ASP A 285 15.18 -16.76 -0.42
C ASP A 285 14.09 -16.85 -1.51
N ASP A 286 12.91 -16.22 -1.29
CA ASP A 286 11.94 -15.97 -2.36
C ASP A 286 12.50 -14.98 -3.40
N ARG A 287 13.29 -13.96 -3.03
CA ARG A 287 13.84 -12.88 -3.91
C ARG A 287 15.00 -13.34 -4.78
N ASP A 288 15.93 -14.13 -4.26
CA ASP A 288 17.07 -14.70 -4.99
C ASP A 288 16.59 -15.83 -5.92
N ARG A 289 15.55 -16.57 -5.54
CA ARG A 289 14.83 -17.45 -6.47
C ARG A 289 14.00 -16.68 -7.51
N LYS A 290 13.42 -15.52 -7.16
CA LYS A 290 12.74 -14.59 -8.09
C LYS A 290 13.73 -13.85 -9.02
N ASN A 291 14.97 -13.56 -8.60
CA ASN A 291 15.94 -12.75 -9.35
C ASN A 291 16.61 -13.50 -10.51
N TYR A 292 16.89 -14.80 -10.36
CA TYR A 292 17.33 -15.65 -11.48
C TYR A 292 16.24 -15.82 -12.56
N GLY A 293 14.96 -15.65 -12.20
CA GLY A 293 13.85 -15.57 -13.17
C GLY A 293 13.62 -14.15 -13.73
N MET A 294 13.75 -13.10 -12.91
CA MET A 294 13.47 -11.71 -13.29
C MET A 294 14.47 -11.10 -14.27
N ILE A 295 15.75 -11.48 -14.25
CA ILE A 295 16.72 -10.96 -15.24
C ILE A 295 16.36 -11.43 -16.67
N GLY A 296 15.67 -12.57 -16.81
CA GLY A 296 15.11 -13.01 -18.10
C GLY A 296 13.90 -12.18 -18.56
N ASP A 297 13.07 -11.72 -17.63
CA ASP A 297 11.75 -11.13 -17.93
C ASP A 297 11.73 -9.59 -17.98
N VAL A 298 12.68 -8.89 -17.34
CA VAL A 298 12.82 -7.42 -17.43
C VAL A 298 13.20 -6.97 -18.85
N ILE A 299 13.79 -7.84 -19.67
CA ILE A 299 14.03 -7.61 -21.10
C ILE A 299 12.71 -7.52 -21.90
N SER A 300 11.56 -7.94 -21.35
CA SER A 300 10.30 -8.11 -22.10
C SER A 300 9.19 -7.05 -21.87
N GLY A 301 9.40 -6.06 -21.00
CA GLY A 301 8.61 -4.82 -20.97
C GLY A 301 7.10 -4.94 -20.67
N ARG A 302 6.64 -5.79 -19.74
CA ARG A 302 5.20 -5.90 -19.39
C ARG A 302 4.93 -6.17 -17.90
N ARG A 303 4.52 -5.15 -17.12
CA ARG A 303 3.36 -5.12 -16.18
C ARG A 303 3.54 -4.22 -14.94
N THR A 304 2.38 -3.79 -14.43
CA THR A 304 2.09 -2.92 -13.27
C THR A 304 1.66 -3.72 -12.02
N VAL A 305 2.00 -3.19 -10.83
CA VAL A 305 1.87 -3.79 -9.48
C VAL A 305 0.46 -3.59 -8.89
N ILE A 306 -0.08 -4.58 -8.17
CA ILE A 306 -1.28 -4.46 -7.31
C ILE A 306 -0.87 -4.80 -5.86
N ASN A 307 -1.42 -4.04 -4.91
CA ASN A 307 -1.10 -4.04 -3.48
C ASN A 307 -1.47 -5.36 -2.75
N GLU A 308 -0.60 -5.85 -1.86
CA GLU A 308 -0.63 -7.19 -1.22
C GLU A 308 -1.73 -7.41 -0.16
N ASP A 309 -2.45 -6.37 0.26
CA ASP A 309 -3.45 -6.42 1.36
C ASP A 309 -4.77 -7.16 1.02
N LYS A 310 -4.87 -7.83 -0.14
CA LYS A 310 -6.13 -8.40 -0.66
C LYS A 310 -6.10 -9.90 -0.99
N LEU A 311 -5.08 -10.65 -0.57
CA LEU A 311 -5.01 -12.10 -0.80
C LEU A 311 -5.31 -12.90 0.49
N PRO A 312 -6.34 -13.77 0.49
CA PRO A 312 -6.73 -14.53 1.67
C PRO A 312 -5.89 -15.82 1.78
N PHE A 313 -4.90 -15.79 2.68
CA PHE A 313 -4.22 -16.94 3.33
C PHE A 313 -3.43 -17.95 2.45
N ALA A 314 -2.70 -18.83 3.17
CA ALA A 314 -1.54 -19.62 2.75
C ALA A 314 -1.68 -20.43 1.43
N ILE A 315 -0.99 -19.95 0.40
CA ILE A 315 -0.75 -20.65 -0.87
C ILE A 315 0.57 -21.42 -0.75
N THR A 316 0.59 -22.71 -1.13
CA THR A 316 1.82 -23.51 -1.11
C THR A 316 2.82 -22.97 -2.15
N PRO A 317 4.15 -23.13 -1.97
CA PRO A 317 5.16 -22.47 -2.81
C PRO A 317 5.03 -22.74 -4.32
N ASP A 318 4.49 -23.90 -4.71
CA ASP A 318 4.33 -24.33 -6.10
C ASP A 318 3.11 -23.69 -6.80
N GLU A 319 2.22 -23.04 -6.05
CA GLU A 319 0.95 -22.46 -6.52
C GLU A 319 0.99 -20.91 -6.62
N ARG A 320 2.16 -20.29 -6.39
CA ARG A 320 2.33 -18.82 -6.29
C ARG A 320 2.50 -18.08 -7.63
N GLN A 321 2.02 -18.63 -8.74
CA GLN A 321 1.83 -17.81 -9.95
C GLN A 321 0.54 -17.01 -9.78
N LEU A 322 0.64 -15.67 -9.70
CA LEU A 322 -0.55 -14.83 -9.73
C LEU A 322 -1.28 -15.08 -11.06
N PRO A 323 -2.53 -15.58 -11.00
CA PRO A 323 -3.32 -15.79 -12.19
C PRO A 323 -3.52 -14.44 -12.88
N ARG A 324 -3.46 -14.44 -14.22
CA ARG A 324 -3.72 -13.21 -15.00
C ARG A 324 -5.10 -12.66 -14.61
N ARG A 325 -5.32 -11.34 -14.71
CA ARG A 325 -6.69 -10.77 -14.62
C ARG A 325 -7.61 -11.55 -15.57
N GLY A 326 -8.73 -12.05 -15.06
CA GLY A 326 -9.60 -12.96 -15.82
C GLY A 326 -9.22 -14.43 -15.82
N THR A 327 -8.29 -14.85 -14.96
CA THR A 327 -8.00 -16.28 -14.77
C THR A 327 -8.62 -16.74 -13.47
N MET A 328 -9.16 -17.94 -13.51
CA MET A 328 -9.72 -18.60 -12.33
C MET A 328 -8.59 -19.22 -11.52
N VAL A 329 -8.71 -19.17 -10.21
CA VAL A 329 -7.79 -19.83 -9.29
C VAL A 329 -8.58 -20.76 -8.41
N GLU A 330 -8.09 -21.97 -8.26
CA GLU A 330 -8.61 -22.94 -7.30
C GLU A 330 -7.70 -22.92 -6.08
N PHE A 331 -8.27 -22.66 -4.91
CA PHE A 331 -7.56 -22.77 -3.64
C PHE A 331 -8.21 -23.85 -2.78
N ASP A 332 -7.39 -24.72 -2.20
CA ASP A 332 -7.83 -25.65 -1.18
C ASP A 332 -7.90 -24.94 0.17
N ILE A 333 -9.11 -24.52 0.55
CA ILE A 333 -9.33 -23.76 1.79
C ILE A 333 -9.73 -24.73 2.91
N ASP A 334 -8.99 -24.68 4.01
CA ASP A 334 -9.38 -25.32 5.26
C ASP A 334 -10.36 -24.40 6.01
N ALA A 335 -11.64 -24.74 5.98
CA ALA A 335 -12.71 -23.95 6.59
C ALA A 335 -12.95 -24.26 8.08
N SER A 336 -12.12 -25.12 8.70
CA SER A 336 -12.30 -25.50 10.09
C SER A 336 -11.81 -24.41 11.06
N LYS A 337 -12.57 -24.14 12.13
CA LYS A 337 -12.19 -23.20 13.20
C LYS A 337 -11.20 -23.83 14.22
N GLY A 338 -10.33 -24.74 13.78
CA GLY A 338 -9.45 -25.55 14.62
C GLY A 338 -8.07 -25.81 13.98
N PRO A 339 -7.21 -26.65 14.58
CA PRO A 339 -5.92 -27.01 14.00
C PRO A 339 -6.12 -27.67 12.62
N PRO A 340 -5.22 -27.42 11.65
CA PRO A 340 -5.45 -27.73 10.24
C PRO A 340 -5.78 -29.21 10.04
N LEU A 341 -6.91 -29.47 9.37
CA LEU A 341 -7.38 -30.82 9.07
C LEU A 341 -6.50 -31.48 8.00
N ALA A 342 -6.50 -32.82 7.99
CA ALA A 342 -5.81 -33.61 6.98
C ALA A 342 -6.23 -33.19 5.55
N LYS A 343 -5.29 -33.23 4.60
CA LYS A 343 -5.44 -32.79 3.19
C LYS A 343 -6.74 -33.21 2.51
N ASN A 344 -7.35 -34.31 2.94
CA ASN A 344 -8.52 -34.94 2.30
C ASN A 344 -9.87 -34.28 2.65
N ILE A 345 -9.91 -33.20 3.46
CA ILE A 345 -11.14 -32.51 3.89
C ILE A 345 -11.16 -31.02 3.44
N ARG A 346 -10.28 -30.62 2.53
CA ARG A 346 -10.23 -29.23 2.05
C ARG A 346 -11.25 -29.00 0.95
N ALA A 347 -11.99 -27.90 1.04
CA ALA A 347 -12.94 -27.52 0.02
C ALA A 347 -12.20 -26.70 -1.05
N THR A 348 -12.10 -27.23 -2.26
CA THR A 348 -11.56 -26.48 -3.41
C THR A 348 -12.53 -25.37 -3.78
N THR A 349 -12.16 -24.13 -3.44
CA THR A 349 -12.98 -22.95 -3.70
C THR A 349 -12.37 -22.18 -4.86
N ARG A 350 -13.20 -21.88 -5.87
CA ARG A 350 -12.81 -21.08 -7.05
C ARG A 350 -12.91 -19.60 -6.73
N PHE A 351 -11.93 -18.83 -7.16
CA PHE A 351 -11.92 -17.37 -7.06
C PHE A 351 -11.63 -16.73 -8.42
N LEU A 352 -12.14 -15.51 -8.58
CA LEU A 352 -11.94 -14.67 -9.74
C LEU A 352 -11.42 -13.31 -9.33
N ILE A 353 -10.49 -12.74 -10.11
CA ILE A 353 -10.04 -11.37 -9.91
C ILE A 353 -10.91 -10.44 -10.75
N VAL A 354 -11.77 -9.66 -10.10
CA VAL A 354 -12.62 -8.62 -10.72
C VAL A 354 -12.29 -7.28 -10.09
N ASN A 355 -11.95 -6.27 -10.89
CA ASN A 355 -11.61 -4.92 -10.42
C ASN A 355 -10.53 -4.91 -9.33
N ASP A 356 -9.48 -5.72 -9.52
CA ASP A 356 -8.36 -5.86 -8.58
C ASP A 356 -8.77 -6.34 -7.18
N GLN A 357 -9.89 -7.05 -7.10
CA GLN A 357 -10.36 -7.73 -5.90
C GLN A 357 -10.56 -9.21 -6.19
N LEU A 358 -10.12 -10.07 -5.27
CA LEU A 358 -10.36 -11.50 -5.32
C LEU A 358 -11.79 -11.78 -4.81
N MET A 359 -12.65 -12.29 -5.67
CA MET A 359 -14.07 -12.54 -5.40
C MET A 359 -14.42 -13.99 -5.69
N THR A 360 -15.34 -14.57 -4.93
CA THR A 360 -15.98 -15.83 -5.35
C THR A 360 -16.83 -15.58 -6.61
N PRO A 361 -17.12 -16.61 -7.44
CA PRO A 361 -17.99 -16.48 -8.60
C PRO A 361 -19.31 -15.78 -8.26
N GLU A 362 -19.87 -16.11 -7.10
CA GLU A 362 -21.13 -15.55 -6.62
C GLU A 362 -21.03 -14.06 -6.26
N GLN A 363 -19.95 -13.65 -5.59
CA GLN A 363 -19.66 -12.24 -5.31
C GLN A 363 -19.40 -11.44 -6.61
N ALA A 364 -18.81 -12.08 -7.61
CA ALA A 364 -18.50 -11.45 -8.90
C ALA A 364 -19.75 -11.17 -9.77
N LYS A 365 -20.91 -11.77 -9.48
CA LYS A 365 -22.14 -11.60 -10.29
C LYS A 365 -22.59 -10.15 -10.41
N ALA A 366 -22.66 -9.43 -9.29
CA ALA A 366 -23.17 -8.06 -9.28
C ALA A 366 -22.23 -7.05 -9.99
N PRO A 367 -20.90 -7.02 -9.70
CA PRO A 367 -19.97 -6.12 -10.40
C PRO A 367 -19.91 -6.36 -11.91
N ILE A 368 -20.02 -7.61 -12.34
CA ILE A 368 -20.02 -7.97 -13.76
C ILE A 368 -21.31 -7.51 -14.44
N LEU A 369 -22.45 -7.68 -13.77
CA LEU A 369 -23.73 -7.19 -14.28
C LEU A 369 -23.74 -5.66 -14.43
N GLU A 370 -23.27 -4.93 -13.42
CA GLU A 370 -23.14 -3.46 -13.50
C GLU A 370 -22.29 -3.03 -14.68
N ARG A 371 -21.18 -3.73 -14.91
CA ARG A 371 -20.32 -3.50 -16.06
C ARG A 371 -21.02 -3.75 -17.40
N ILE A 372 -21.81 -4.81 -17.50
CA ILE A 372 -22.62 -5.12 -18.70
C ILE A 372 -23.63 -4.01 -18.95
N LEU A 373 -24.34 -3.57 -17.90
CA LEU A 373 -25.32 -2.49 -17.96
C LEU A 373 -24.64 -1.18 -18.41
N TYR A 374 -23.46 -0.86 -17.89
CA TYR A 374 -22.67 0.30 -18.30
C TYR A 374 -22.28 0.26 -19.80
N VAL A 375 -21.82 -0.90 -20.30
CA VAL A 375 -21.47 -1.07 -21.72
C VAL A 375 -22.70 -0.90 -22.63
N LEU A 376 -23.88 -1.30 -22.17
CA LEU A 376 -25.13 -1.08 -22.88
C LEU A 376 -25.58 0.38 -22.84
N ALA A 377 -25.53 1.02 -21.67
CA ALA A 377 -25.97 2.41 -21.47
C ALA A 377 -25.13 3.43 -22.25
N THR A 378 -23.85 3.14 -22.47
CA THR A 378 -22.93 4.03 -23.21
C THR A 378 -23.12 4.00 -24.73
N ARG A 379 -24.00 3.14 -25.27
CA ARG A 379 -24.25 3.06 -26.71
C ARG A 379 -25.39 3.97 -27.14
N LYS A 380 -25.18 4.66 -28.26
CA LYS A 380 -26.24 5.39 -28.98
C LYS A 380 -27.35 4.49 -29.55
N ASN A 381 -27.04 3.21 -29.77
CA ASN A 381 -28.02 2.24 -30.26
C ASN A 381 -28.61 1.49 -29.07
N ASP A 382 -29.95 1.41 -29.02
CA ASP A 382 -30.70 0.69 -27.99
C ASP A 382 -30.37 -0.81 -27.93
N MET A 383 -29.61 -1.37 -28.88
CA MET A 383 -29.27 -2.79 -28.96
C MET A 383 -27.79 -3.05 -29.25
N ILE A 384 -27.25 -4.11 -28.65
CA ILE A 384 -25.91 -4.63 -28.95
C ILE A 384 -26.01 -6.12 -29.30
N PRO A 385 -25.33 -6.60 -30.37
CA PRO A 385 -25.20 -8.03 -30.61
C PRO A 385 -24.53 -8.73 -29.43
N ILE A 386 -25.12 -9.81 -28.91
CA ILE A 386 -24.63 -10.50 -27.70
C ILE A 386 -23.18 -10.94 -27.86
N ARG A 387 -22.78 -11.44 -29.03
CA ARG A 387 -21.36 -11.78 -29.32
C ARG A 387 -20.42 -10.58 -29.21
N GLN A 388 -20.87 -9.39 -29.59
CA GLN A 388 -20.06 -8.17 -29.44
C GLN A 388 -20.00 -7.71 -27.98
N LEU A 389 -21.11 -7.84 -27.26
CA LEU A 389 -21.18 -7.55 -25.83
C LEU A 389 -20.26 -8.50 -25.06
N GLU A 390 -20.36 -9.80 -25.31
CA GLU A 390 -19.51 -10.83 -24.71
C GLU A 390 -18.04 -10.52 -24.97
N ARG A 391 -17.64 -10.34 -26.23
CA ARG A 391 -16.26 -10.01 -26.60
C ARG A 391 -15.76 -8.73 -25.92
N ARG A 392 -16.63 -7.75 -25.68
CA ARG A 392 -16.24 -6.52 -24.96
C ARG A 392 -15.98 -6.77 -23.49
N ILE A 393 -16.73 -7.68 -22.87
CA ILE A 393 -16.55 -8.05 -21.47
C ILE A 393 -15.37 -9.01 -21.30
N THR A 394 -15.24 -10.00 -22.18
CA THR A 394 -14.23 -11.07 -22.07
C THR A 394 -12.88 -10.70 -22.68
N SER A 395 -12.81 -9.90 -23.76
CA SER A 395 -11.55 -9.74 -24.51
C SER A 395 -11.04 -8.30 -24.65
N LYS A 396 -11.91 -7.28 -24.70
CA LYS A 396 -11.52 -5.87 -24.94
C LYS A 396 -11.55 -5.00 -23.68
N SER A 397 -11.41 -5.64 -22.55
CA SER A 397 -11.81 -5.11 -21.28
C SER A 397 -10.56 -4.98 -20.41
N VAL A 398 -10.45 -3.94 -19.59
CA VAL A 398 -9.29 -3.72 -18.69
C VAL A 398 -9.07 -4.92 -17.75
N ASN A 399 -10.15 -5.66 -17.48
CA ASN A 399 -10.22 -6.88 -16.69
C ASN A 399 -10.97 -7.96 -17.51
N PRO A 400 -10.31 -8.65 -18.47
CA PRO A 400 -10.97 -9.67 -19.29
C PRO A 400 -11.55 -10.77 -18.40
N LEU A 401 -12.68 -11.36 -18.78
CA LEU A 401 -13.25 -12.54 -18.11
C LEU A 401 -12.86 -13.81 -18.87
N PRO A 402 -12.64 -14.95 -18.19
CA PRO A 402 -12.35 -16.19 -18.87
C PRO A 402 -13.53 -16.63 -19.74
N THR A 403 -13.26 -17.29 -20.87
CA THR A 403 -14.31 -17.75 -21.80
C THR A 403 -15.28 -18.74 -21.18
N GLU A 404 -14.84 -19.50 -20.16
CA GLU A 404 -15.67 -20.45 -19.43
C GLU A 404 -16.37 -19.85 -18.21
N PHE A 405 -16.20 -18.54 -17.96
CA PHE A 405 -16.69 -17.88 -16.75
C PHE A 405 -18.18 -18.14 -16.47
N TRP A 406 -19.01 -18.12 -17.51
CA TRP A 406 -20.45 -18.33 -17.41
C TRP A 406 -20.79 -19.74 -16.92
N LYS A 407 -20.04 -20.75 -17.38
CA LYS A 407 -20.17 -22.15 -16.94
C LYS A 407 -19.82 -22.32 -15.47
N ILE A 408 -18.81 -21.61 -15.00
CA ILE A 408 -18.42 -21.65 -13.57
C ILE A 408 -19.53 -21.06 -12.68
N LEU A 409 -20.26 -20.07 -13.16
CA LEU A 409 -21.42 -19.52 -12.47
C LEU A 409 -22.67 -20.43 -12.54
N GLY A 410 -22.57 -21.59 -13.18
CA GLY A 410 -23.68 -22.54 -13.37
C GLY A 410 -24.56 -22.26 -14.59
N TYR A 411 -24.15 -21.36 -15.49
CA TYR A 411 -24.90 -21.05 -16.72
C TYR A 411 -24.30 -21.76 -17.93
N GLY A 412 -25.13 -22.27 -18.85
CA GLY A 412 -24.63 -22.95 -20.05
C GLY A 412 -23.74 -22.07 -20.94
N ASP A 413 -24.11 -20.79 -21.07
CA ASP A 413 -23.40 -19.79 -21.84
C ASP A 413 -23.71 -18.35 -21.37
N PHE A 414 -23.16 -17.35 -22.07
CA PHE A 414 -23.40 -15.95 -21.77
C PHE A 414 -24.88 -15.55 -21.93
N ILE A 415 -25.58 -16.16 -22.89
CA ILE A 415 -27.01 -15.88 -23.14
C ILE A 415 -27.84 -16.33 -21.93
N GLY A 416 -27.60 -17.53 -21.43
CA GLY A 416 -28.23 -18.07 -20.23
C GLY A 416 -27.99 -17.21 -18.99
N TYR A 417 -26.76 -16.70 -18.82
CA TYR A 417 -26.46 -15.73 -17.77
C TYR A 417 -27.30 -14.46 -17.93
N LEU A 418 -27.28 -13.80 -19.09
CA LEU A 418 -28.04 -12.57 -19.32
C LEU A 418 -29.54 -12.78 -19.10
N ALA A 419 -30.11 -13.89 -19.58
CA ALA A 419 -31.51 -14.23 -19.42
C ALA A 419 -31.89 -14.38 -17.94
N SER A 420 -31.02 -15.00 -17.14
CA SER A 420 -31.26 -15.20 -15.70
C SER A 420 -31.30 -13.90 -14.87
N THR A 421 -30.71 -12.81 -15.38
CA THR A 421 -30.64 -11.55 -14.63
C THR A 421 -31.99 -10.84 -14.50
N GLY A 422 -32.91 -11.06 -15.45
CA GLY A 422 -34.17 -10.33 -15.55
C GLY A 422 -34.04 -8.81 -15.78
N LYS A 423 -32.82 -8.28 -15.91
CA LYS A 423 -32.55 -6.84 -16.08
C LYS A 423 -32.40 -6.40 -17.53
N LEU A 424 -32.39 -7.34 -18.47
CA LEU A 424 -32.10 -7.12 -19.88
C LEU A 424 -33.16 -7.77 -20.76
N PHE A 425 -33.48 -7.11 -21.86
CA PHE A 425 -34.35 -7.65 -22.90
C PHE A 425 -33.50 -8.32 -23.98
N LEU A 426 -33.77 -9.60 -24.25
CA LEU A 426 -33.01 -10.41 -25.22
C LEU A 426 -33.84 -10.66 -26.48
N TYR A 427 -33.18 -10.58 -27.64
CA TYR A 427 -33.83 -10.67 -28.94
C TYR A 427 -33.14 -11.67 -29.88
N PRO A 428 -33.86 -12.66 -30.43
CA PRO A 428 -35.20 -13.11 -30.02
C PRO A 428 -35.24 -13.56 -28.55
N PRO A 429 -36.42 -13.63 -27.89
CA PRO A 429 -36.54 -13.94 -26.45
C PRO A 429 -36.28 -15.42 -26.09
N ASN A 430 -35.73 -16.21 -27.02
CA ASN A 430 -35.45 -17.63 -26.83
C ASN A 430 -33.95 -17.87 -26.62
N GLU A 431 -33.56 -19.14 -26.49
CA GLU A 431 -32.17 -19.57 -26.31
C GLU A 431 -31.24 -19.14 -27.46
N ASN A 432 -31.79 -18.75 -28.61
CA ASN A 432 -31.04 -18.24 -29.77
C ASN A 432 -30.95 -16.71 -29.79
N ALA A 433 -31.07 -16.05 -28.63
CA ALA A 433 -30.91 -14.61 -28.52
C ALA A 433 -29.60 -14.16 -29.17
N SER A 434 -29.68 -13.12 -29.98
CA SER A 434 -28.56 -12.59 -30.74
C SER A 434 -28.23 -11.15 -30.36
N HIS A 435 -29.16 -10.45 -29.70
CA HIS A 435 -29.02 -9.06 -29.27
C HIS A 435 -29.58 -8.85 -27.87
N ALA A 436 -29.03 -7.87 -27.16
CA ALA A 436 -29.48 -7.45 -25.82
C ALA A 436 -29.79 -5.94 -25.81
N SER A 437 -30.78 -5.54 -25.00
CA SER A 437 -31.19 -4.15 -24.79
C SER A 437 -31.52 -3.87 -23.31
N LEU A 438 -31.38 -2.60 -22.90
CA LEU A 438 -31.81 -2.10 -21.59
C LEU A 438 -33.30 -1.75 -21.55
N SER A 439 -33.92 -1.50 -22.70
CA SER A 439 -35.32 -1.08 -22.80
C SER A 439 -36.12 -2.10 -23.59
N PRO A 440 -37.39 -2.35 -23.19
CA PRO A 440 -38.24 -3.22 -23.97
C PRO A 440 -38.48 -2.54 -25.32
N ILE A 441 -38.08 -3.21 -26.38
CA ILE A 441 -38.49 -2.88 -27.72
C ILE A 441 -39.78 -3.65 -27.95
N ALA A 442 -40.87 -2.92 -28.21
CA ALA A 442 -42.13 -3.50 -28.60
C ALA A 442 -41.92 -4.35 -29.85
N THR A 443 -41.82 -5.65 -29.65
CA THR A 443 -42.02 -6.62 -30.71
C THR A 443 -43.50 -6.96 -30.64
N GLU A 444 -44.25 -6.54 -31.65
CA GLU A 444 -45.57 -7.13 -31.89
C GLU A 444 -45.39 -8.66 -32.03
N ASN A 445 -46.43 -9.49 -31.92
CA ASN A 445 -46.29 -10.94 -32.10
C ASN A 445 -45.96 -11.29 -33.56
N ILE A 446 -44.74 -10.95 -33.99
CA ILE A 446 -44.31 -11.03 -35.38
C ILE A 446 -43.98 -12.47 -35.66
N THR A 447 -44.77 -13.07 -36.53
CA THR A 447 -44.55 -14.42 -37.03
C THR A 447 -44.08 -14.34 -38.49
N PRO A 448 -43.31 -15.33 -38.99
CA PRO A 448 -42.95 -15.37 -40.40
C PRO A 448 -44.16 -15.22 -41.35
N PRO A 449 -45.33 -15.86 -41.12
CA PRO A 449 -46.54 -15.62 -41.92
C PRO A 449 -46.97 -14.16 -41.96
N LEU A 450 -46.99 -13.45 -40.82
CA LEU A 450 -47.36 -12.04 -40.76
C LEU A 450 -46.45 -11.17 -41.63
N VAL A 451 -45.14 -11.44 -41.59
CA VAL A 451 -44.14 -10.70 -42.39
C VAL A 451 -44.30 -11.02 -43.88
N ARG A 452 -44.63 -12.27 -44.23
CA ARG A 452 -44.91 -12.65 -45.62
C ARG A 452 -46.14 -11.92 -46.15
N ASP A 453 -47.24 -11.91 -45.39
CA ASP A 453 -48.48 -11.24 -45.82
C ASP A 453 -48.28 -9.73 -45.95
N TRP A 454 -47.48 -9.13 -45.07
CA TRP A 454 -47.03 -7.75 -45.23
C TRP A 454 -46.19 -7.54 -46.49
N ALA A 455 -45.23 -8.42 -46.78
CA ALA A 455 -44.37 -8.31 -47.96
C ALA A 455 -45.14 -8.43 -49.28
N VAL A 456 -46.20 -9.26 -49.34
CA VAL A 456 -47.10 -9.32 -50.51
C VAL A 456 -47.72 -7.95 -50.76
N ARG A 457 -48.30 -7.32 -49.73
CA ARG A 457 -48.90 -5.98 -49.85
C ARG A 457 -47.89 -4.92 -50.26
N GLU A 458 -46.68 -4.99 -49.71
CA GLU A 458 -45.61 -4.04 -50.04
C GLU A 458 -45.13 -4.19 -51.50
N LEU A 459 -45.00 -5.43 -52.01
CA LEU A 459 -44.64 -5.70 -53.40
C LEU A 459 -45.74 -5.26 -54.38
N LEU A 460 -47.01 -5.47 -54.04
CA LEU A 460 -48.14 -5.01 -54.84
C LEU A 460 -48.23 -3.48 -54.89
N ARG A 461 -47.93 -2.80 -53.78
CA ARG A 461 -48.02 -1.34 -53.68
C ARG A 461 -46.90 -0.64 -54.47
N GLU A 462 -45.69 -1.17 -54.43
CA GLU A 462 -44.49 -0.48 -54.91
C GLU A 462 -43.96 -1.03 -56.25
N GLY A 463 -44.45 -2.20 -56.65
CA GLY A 463 -43.96 -2.95 -57.80
C GLY A 463 -42.81 -3.88 -57.44
N ALA A 464 -42.91 -5.14 -57.83
CA ALA A 464 -41.79 -6.09 -57.81
C ALA A 464 -40.87 -5.84 -59.02
N PRO A 465 -39.54 -6.07 -58.91
CA PRO A 465 -38.83 -6.60 -57.75
C PRO A 465 -38.34 -5.52 -56.76
N ILE A 466 -38.24 -5.89 -55.48
CA ILE A 466 -37.62 -5.06 -54.45
C ILE A 466 -36.32 -5.73 -53.98
N ARG A 467 -35.27 -4.95 -53.69
CA ARG A 467 -34.05 -5.50 -53.08
C ARG A 467 -34.36 -6.04 -51.68
N ILE A 468 -33.85 -7.22 -51.35
CA ILE A 468 -34.10 -7.88 -50.05
C ILE A 468 -33.68 -6.98 -48.88
N GLY A 469 -32.59 -6.21 -49.04
CA GLY A 469 -32.13 -5.24 -48.04
C GLY A 469 -33.13 -4.11 -47.79
N ASP A 470 -33.72 -3.55 -48.85
CA ASP A 470 -34.71 -2.46 -48.75
C ASP A 470 -36.00 -2.97 -48.13
N MET A 471 -36.44 -4.17 -48.53
CA MET A 471 -37.59 -4.84 -47.92
C MET A 471 -37.35 -5.08 -46.41
N ALA A 472 -36.14 -5.50 -46.02
CA ALA A 472 -35.79 -5.71 -44.61
C ALA A 472 -35.80 -4.40 -43.80
N LEU A 473 -35.33 -3.30 -44.37
CA LEU A 473 -35.35 -1.98 -43.74
C LEU A 473 -36.77 -1.46 -43.56
N ARG A 474 -37.61 -1.61 -44.59
CA ARG A 474 -39.03 -1.24 -44.53
C ARG A 474 -39.76 -2.07 -43.48
N ALA A 475 -39.53 -3.38 -43.45
CA ALA A 475 -40.09 -4.26 -42.44
C ALA A 475 -39.68 -3.80 -41.02
N ALA A 476 -38.39 -3.51 -40.81
CA ALA A 476 -37.89 -3.01 -39.53
C ALA A 476 -38.56 -1.69 -39.13
N LYS A 477 -38.74 -0.77 -40.09
CA LYS A 477 -39.44 0.51 -39.87
C LYS A 477 -40.89 0.29 -39.45
N THR A 478 -41.63 -0.57 -40.15
CA THR A 478 -43.03 -0.89 -39.87
C THR A 478 -43.21 -1.49 -38.48
N TYR A 479 -42.39 -2.48 -38.16
CA TYR A 479 -42.64 -3.36 -37.02
C TYR A 479 -41.88 -3.00 -35.73
N SER A 480 -40.87 -2.13 -35.81
CA SER A 480 -40.07 -1.74 -34.64
C SER A 480 -39.62 -0.27 -34.69
N GLY A 481 -40.23 0.55 -35.55
CA GLY A 481 -39.79 1.92 -35.79
C GLY A 481 -38.35 2.01 -36.34
N GLY A 482 -37.83 0.93 -36.92
CA GLY A 482 -36.48 0.83 -37.46
C GLY A 482 -35.42 0.40 -36.44
N LYS A 483 -35.82 0.11 -35.19
CA LYS A 483 -34.88 -0.24 -34.11
C LYS A 483 -34.37 -1.68 -34.18
N VAL A 484 -35.23 -2.63 -34.57
CA VAL A 484 -34.91 -4.07 -34.61
C VAL A 484 -35.13 -4.63 -36.01
N PRO A 485 -34.10 -5.15 -36.68
CA PRO A 485 -34.28 -5.92 -37.89
C PRO A 485 -35.31 -7.05 -37.69
N VAL A 486 -36.37 -7.10 -38.51
CA VAL A 486 -37.48 -8.06 -38.36
C VAL A 486 -37.01 -9.51 -38.31
N ARG A 487 -35.96 -9.86 -39.04
CA ARG A 487 -35.34 -11.21 -38.98
C ARG A 487 -34.98 -11.65 -37.55
N LEU A 488 -34.60 -10.70 -36.68
CA LEU A 488 -34.26 -10.97 -35.28
C LEU A 488 -35.51 -11.12 -34.42
N GLN A 489 -36.59 -10.42 -34.76
CA GLN A 489 -37.88 -10.49 -34.05
C GLN A 489 -38.54 -11.85 -34.27
N VAL A 490 -38.48 -12.38 -35.50
CA VAL A 490 -39.02 -13.70 -35.87
C VAL A 490 -38.04 -14.86 -35.62
N GLY A 491 -36.81 -14.59 -35.17
CA GLY A 491 -35.81 -15.62 -34.86
C GLY A 491 -35.18 -16.33 -36.07
N VAL A 492 -35.07 -15.69 -37.25
CA VAL A 492 -34.42 -16.27 -38.44
C VAL A 492 -33.06 -15.63 -38.77
N ARG A 493 -32.15 -16.41 -39.38
CA ARG A 493 -30.76 -15.98 -39.66
C ARG A 493 -30.65 -14.88 -40.72
N ARG A 494 -31.35 -15.01 -41.84
CA ARG A 494 -31.41 -14.01 -42.92
C ARG A 494 -32.85 -13.61 -43.15
N PHE A 495 -33.06 -12.35 -43.52
CA PHE A 495 -34.41 -11.86 -43.83
C PHE A 495 -35.04 -12.63 -45.01
N SER A 496 -34.22 -13.05 -45.99
CA SER A 496 -34.64 -13.95 -47.08
C SER A 496 -35.27 -15.25 -46.58
N ASN A 497 -34.76 -15.82 -45.48
CA ASN A 497 -35.25 -17.10 -44.95
C ASN A 497 -36.68 -17.03 -44.44
N ILE A 498 -37.21 -15.82 -44.22
CA ILE A 498 -38.64 -15.65 -43.93
C ILE A 498 -39.46 -16.17 -45.11
N PHE A 499 -38.99 -16.01 -46.34
CA PHE A 499 -39.72 -16.33 -47.57
C PHE A 499 -39.38 -17.71 -48.15
N ASP A 500 -38.39 -18.42 -47.57
CA ASP A 500 -38.04 -19.77 -48.02
C ASP A 500 -39.27 -20.70 -47.93
N ASN A 501 -39.47 -21.48 -49.00
CA ASN A 501 -40.58 -22.43 -49.16
C ASN A 501 -41.98 -21.82 -49.23
N ASP A 502 -42.12 -20.49 -49.31
CA ASP A 502 -43.42 -19.87 -49.59
C ASP A 502 -43.57 -19.66 -51.11
N PRO A 503 -44.52 -20.35 -51.77
CA PRO A 503 -44.64 -20.36 -53.23
C PRO A 503 -44.98 -19.00 -53.83
N ARG A 504 -45.37 -18.03 -53.00
CA ARG A 504 -45.74 -16.67 -53.44
C ARG A 504 -44.53 -15.82 -53.80
N PHE A 505 -43.33 -16.21 -53.34
CA PHE A 505 -42.12 -15.44 -53.51
C PHE A 505 -41.07 -16.20 -54.32
N GLN A 506 -40.40 -15.48 -55.21
CA GLN A 506 -39.20 -15.98 -55.89
C GLN A 506 -38.02 -15.07 -55.50
N LEU A 507 -36.93 -15.67 -55.01
CA LEU A 507 -35.72 -14.95 -54.62
C LEU A 507 -34.66 -15.13 -55.71
N LYS A 508 -34.26 -14.04 -56.37
CA LYS A 508 -33.24 -14.06 -57.44
C LYS A 508 -32.37 -12.80 -57.37
N ASP A 509 -31.05 -12.96 -57.51
CA ASP A 509 -30.06 -11.86 -57.56
C ASP A 509 -30.17 -10.82 -56.42
N GLY A 510 -30.51 -11.28 -55.20
CA GLY A 510 -30.67 -10.41 -54.03
C GLY A 510 -31.95 -9.57 -54.04
N GLN A 511 -32.88 -9.89 -54.93
CA GLN A 511 -34.20 -9.30 -55.05
C GLN A 511 -35.31 -10.30 -54.70
N ILE A 512 -36.45 -9.77 -54.27
CA ILE A 512 -37.67 -10.53 -54.02
C ILE A 512 -38.70 -10.19 -55.11
N TYR A 513 -39.15 -11.23 -55.79
CA TYR A 513 -40.18 -11.21 -56.82
C TYR A 513 -41.45 -11.87 -56.28
N MET A 514 -42.59 -11.49 -56.84
CA MET A 514 -43.85 -12.19 -56.65
C MET A 514 -43.96 -13.27 -57.72
N SER A 515 -44.26 -14.51 -57.34
CA SER A 515 -44.41 -15.61 -58.30
C SER A 515 -45.68 -15.42 -59.13
N GLU A 516 -45.59 -15.64 -60.44
CA GLU A 516 -46.71 -15.50 -61.41
C GLU A 516 -47.92 -16.38 -61.06
N THR A 517 -47.71 -17.46 -60.31
CA THR A 517 -48.74 -18.37 -59.81
C THR A 517 -49.67 -17.78 -58.73
N THR A 518 -49.44 -16.53 -58.31
CA THR A 518 -50.09 -15.93 -57.13
C THR A 518 -50.81 -14.61 -57.38
N VAL A 519 -50.74 -14.08 -58.61
CA VAL A 519 -51.43 -12.84 -59.01
C VAL A 519 -52.85 -13.15 -59.43
#